data_AF-A0A8X7TXP2-F1
#
_entry.id   AF-A0A8X7TXP2-F1
#
_cell.length_a   1.000
_cell.length_b   1.000
_cell.length_c   1.000
_cell.angle_alpha   90.00
_cell.angle_beta   90.00
_cell.angle_gamma   90.00
#
_symmetry.space_group_name_H-M   'P 1'
#
loop_
_entity.id
_entity.type
_entity.pdbx_description
1 polymer ?
#
loop_
_entity_poly.entity_id
_entity_poly.type
_entity_poly.pdbx_seq_one_letter_code
_entity_poly.pdbx_strand_id
1 'polypeptide(L)'
;MSKHCKLIVQAFCSSKDFVRFGPYLCQPVIAGLGEDDKPFICTMDSIGAKELAKDFVVSGTASESLYGACEAMYKPDMEAEELFETISQALLSSVDRDCLSGWGGHVYVNTKEIKERILKGRMD
;
A
#
# COMPACT_ATOMS: atom_id res chain seq x y z
N MET A 1 9.62 14.52 16.44
CA MET A 1 8.19 14.82 16.25
C MET A 1 7.96 15.20 14.79
N SER A 2 7.66 14.22 13.94
CA SER A 2 6.82 14.39 12.75
C SER A 2 6.31 12.99 12.42
N LYS A 3 5.08 12.72 12.88
CA LYS A 3 4.52 11.39 13.15
C LYS A 3 3.67 10.88 12.00
N HIS A 4 4.13 10.95 10.76
CA HIS A 4 3.20 10.77 9.65
C HIS A 4 3.82 9.88 8.58
N CYS A 5 3.94 8.59 8.91
CA CYS A 5 4.34 7.56 7.96
C CYS A 5 3.06 6.92 7.39
N LYS A 6 2.91 6.87 6.05
CA LYS A 6 1.80 6.15 5.41
C LYS A 6 2.34 5.16 4.37
N LEU A 7 1.66 4.02 4.33
CA LEU A 7 1.92 2.79 3.57
C LEU A 7 2.46 2.99 2.15
N ILE A 8 3.39 2.11 1.75
CA ILE A 8 3.69 1.79 0.34
C ILE A 8 3.39 0.31 0.10
N VAL A 9 2.52 0.01 -0.87
CA VAL A 9 2.53 -1.24 -1.66
C VAL A 9 2.62 -0.83 -3.13
N GLN A 10 3.58 -1.42 -3.84
CA GLN A 10 4.15 -1.16 -5.19
C GLN A 10 3.11 -1.15 -6.35
N ALA A 11 3.20 -0.48 -7.52
CA ALA A 11 4.20 0.35 -8.23
C ALA A 11 3.53 1.45 -9.13
N PHE A 12 4.38 2.40 -9.54
CA PHE A 12 4.16 3.57 -10.39
C PHE A 12 3.66 3.27 -11.83
N CYS A 13 2.66 4.01 -12.30
CA CYS A 13 2.44 4.28 -13.73
C CYS A 13 2.03 5.75 -13.91
N SER A 14 2.99 6.61 -14.24
CA SER A 14 2.74 8.02 -14.56
C SER A 14 2.51 8.19 -16.06
N SER A 15 1.28 7.96 -16.52
CA SER A 15 0.85 8.43 -17.84
C SER A 15 -0.52 9.08 -17.71
N LYS A 16 -0.53 10.41 -17.77
CA LYS A 16 -1.72 11.18 -18.15
C LYS A 16 -2.21 10.62 -19.49
N ASP A 17 -3.49 10.33 -19.57
CA ASP A 17 -4.19 9.67 -20.69
C ASP A 17 -4.17 8.14 -20.64
N PHE A 18 -4.85 7.59 -19.63
CA PHE A 18 -5.32 6.21 -19.69
C PHE A 18 -6.22 6.08 -20.92
N VAL A 19 -5.81 5.22 -21.85
CA VAL A 19 -6.56 4.94 -23.09
C VAL A 19 -7.88 4.30 -22.66
N ARG A 20 -8.94 5.11 -22.54
CA ARG A 20 -10.25 4.68 -22.01
C ARG A 20 -10.86 3.51 -22.80
N PHE A 21 -10.42 3.34 -24.05
CA PHE A 21 -10.84 2.28 -24.96
C PHE A 21 -9.77 1.19 -25.17
N GLY A 22 -8.78 1.13 -24.27
CA GLY A 22 -7.72 0.12 -24.24
C GLY A 22 -6.87 0.27 -22.96
N PRO A 23 -7.48 0.11 -21.77
CA PRO A 23 -6.82 0.43 -20.51
C PRO A 23 -5.67 -0.53 -20.20
N TYR A 24 -4.64 -0.04 -19.52
CA TYR A 24 -3.71 -0.93 -18.82
C TYR A 24 -4.45 -1.63 -17.69
N LEU A 25 -4.38 -2.95 -17.64
CA LEU A 25 -5.00 -3.75 -16.59
C LEU A 25 -4.14 -3.69 -15.32
N CYS A 26 -3.97 -2.50 -14.76
CA CYS A 26 -3.23 -2.24 -13.54
C CYS A 26 -3.96 -1.23 -12.67
N GLN A 27 -3.83 -1.42 -11.37
CA GLN A 27 -4.33 -0.52 -10.34
C GLN A 27 -3.12 0.04 -9.58
N PRO A 28 -2.56 1.19 -9.99
CA PRO A 28 -1.38 1.72 -9.35
C PRO A 28 -1.70 2.30 -7.98
N VAL A 29 -0.85 2.02 -7.01
CA VAL A 29 -0.84 2.66 -5.69
C VAL A 29 0.36 3.61 -5.63
N ILE A 30 0.08 4.85 -5.27
CA ILE A 30 1.04 5.93 -5.15
C ILE A 30 1.11 6.30 -3.68
N ALA A 31 2.32 6.31 -3.14
CA ALA A 31 2.59 6.72 -1.77
C ALA A 31 3.86 7.55 -1.73
N GLY A 32 3.81 8.65 -0.97
CA GLY A 32 4.89 9.63 -0.90
C GLY A 32 4.68 10.66 0.20
N LEU A 33 5.61 11.59 0.31
CA LEU A 33 5.55 12.73 1.21
C LEU A 33 5.45 14.01 0.37
N GLY A 34 4.50 14.88 0.69
CA GLY A 34 4.34 16.19 0.06
C GLY A 34 5.35 17.21 0.60
N GLU A 35 5.26 18.46 0.13
CA GLU A 35 6.18 19.56 0.47
C GLU A 35 6.27 19.85 1.99
N ASP A 36 5.21 19.57 2.75
CA ASP A 36 5.14 19.78 4.21
C ASP A 36 5.44 18.51 5.03
N ASP A 37 6.20 17.54 4.51
CA ASP A 37 6.37 16.19 5.10
C ASP A 37 5.02 15.48 5.35
N LYS A 38 3.96 15.92 4.66
CA LYS A 38 2.62 15.37 4.82
C LYS A 38 2.48 14.12 3.95
N PRO A 39 2.13 12.97 4.52
CA PRO A 39 2.02 11.74 3.78
C PRO A 39 0.81 11.79 2.86
N PHE A 40 1.07 11.40 1.63
CA PHE A 40 0.13 11.36 0.54
C PHE A 40 0.03 9.93 0.04
N ILE A 41 -1.19 9.41 0.03
CA ILE A 41 -1.52 8.12 -0.56
C ILE A 41 -2.65 8.33 -1.57
N CYS A 42 -2.56 7.64 -2.70
CA CYS A 42 -3.53 7.71 -3.77
C CYS A 42 -3.53 6.39 -4.51
N THR A 43 -4.70 5.83 -4.77
CA THR A 43 -4.85 4.68 -5.68
C THR A 43 -5.61 5.11 -6.92
N MET A 44 -5.41 4.40 -8.01
CA MET A 44 -6.11 4.63 -9.26
C MET A 44 -6.67 3.33 -9.80
N ASP A 45 -7.88 3.38 -10.36
CA ASP A 45 -8.42 2.25 -11.11
C ASP A 45 -7.86 2.19 -12.55
N SER A 46 -8.16 1.10 -13.24
CA SER A 46 -7.76 0.87 -14.63
C SER A 46 -8.39 1.84 -15.64
N ILE A 47 -9.19 2.83 -15.23
CA ILE A 47 -9.75 3.84 -16.13
C ILE A 47 -9.35 5.27 -15.73
N GLY A 48 -8.51 5.41 -14.71
CA GLY A 48 -7.95 6.69 -14.28
C GLY A 48 -8.73 7.39 -13.16
N ALA A 49 -9.73 6.75 -12.54
CA ALA A 49 -10.41 7.29 -11.37
C ALA A 49 -9.46 7.26 -10.18
N LYS A 50 -9.25 8.42 -9.57
CA LYS A 50 -8.33 8.59 -8.44
C LYS A 50 -9.11 8.53 -7.13
N GLU A 51 -8.62 7.72 -6.21
CA GLU A 51 -9.13 7.67 -4.84
C GLU A 51 -8.06 8.25 -3.90
N LEU A 52 -8.43 9.36 -3.26
CA LEU A 52 -7.62 10.09 -2.30
C LEU A 52 -8.06 9.69 -0.89
N ALA A 53 -7.50 8.59 -0.38
CA ALA A 53 -7.75 8.15 0.99
C ALA A 53 -6.83 8.87 1.98
N LYS A 54 -7.33 9.10 3.20
CA LYS A 54 -6.52 9.65 4.29
C LYS A 54 -5.87 8.57 5.15
N ASP A 55 -6.37 7.35 5.08
CA ASP A 55 -6.08 6.32 6.09
C ASP A 55 -5.12 5.29 5.51
N PHE A 56 -5.61 4.42 4.63
CA PHE A 56 -4.82 3.46 3.87
C PHE A 56 -5.47 3.22 2.50
N VAL A 57 -4.70 2.66 1.58
CA VAL A 57 -5.17 2.19 0.27
C VAL A 57 -4.62 0.80 0.05
N VAL A 58 -5.39 -0.06 -0.60
CA VAL A 58 -4.97 -1.42 -0.94
C VAL A 58 -5.31 -1.71 -2.40
N SER A 59 -4.54 -2.60 -3.01
CA SER A 59 -4.72 -3.01 -4.40
C SER A 59 -4.17 -4.42 -4.60
N GLY A 60 -4.62 -5.09 -5.67
CA GLY A 60 -4.23 -6.45 -6.01
C GLY A 60 -5.33 -7.48 -5.74
N THR A 61 -4.98 -8.75 -5.92
CA THR A 61 -5.88 -9.90 -5.81
C THR A 61 -6.38 -10.14 -4.38
N ALA A 62 -5.54 -9.88 -3.37
CA ALA A 62 -5.89 -9.98 -1.95
C ALA A 62 -6.56 -8.72 -1.38
N SER A 63 -7.04 -7.79 -2.22
CA SER A 63 -7.56 -6.48 -1.78
C SER A 63 -8.70 -6.58 -0.76
N GLU A 64 -9.65 -7.50 -0.94
CA GLU A 64 -10.76 -7.71 0.02
C GLU A 64 -10.27 -8.14 1.41
N SER A 65 -9.32 -9.07 1.45
CA SER A 65 -8.72 -9.54 2.72
C SER A 65 -7.86 -8.44 3.36
N LEU A 66 -7.10 -7.71 2.55
CA LEU A 66 -6.27 -6.58 2.99
C LEU A 66 -7.12 -5.46 3.58
N TYR A 67 -8.27 -5.12 2.96
CA TYR A 67 -9.18 -4.13 3.53
C TYR A 67 -9.63 -4.55 4.94
N GLY A 68 -10.05 -5.81 5.12
CA GLY A 68 -10.45 -6.30 6.44
C GLY A 68 -9.32 -6.29 7.48
N ALA A 69 -8.11 -6.68 7.08
CA ALA A 69 -6.95 -6.69 7.96
C ALA A 69 -6.49 -5.27 8.33
N CYS A 70 -6.45 -4.36 7.37
CA CYS A 70 -6.09 -2.95 7.57
C CYS A 70 -7.12 -2.23 8.44
N GLU A 71 -8.42 -2.39 8.20
CA GLU A 71 -9.47 -1.81 9.07
C GLU A 71 -9.34 -2.27 10.53
N ALA A 72 -9.00 -3.54 10.75
CA ALA A 72 -8.91 -4.10 12.09
C ALA A 72 -7.68 -3.61 12.87
N MET A 73 -6.56 -3.36 12.19
CA MET A 73 -5.28 -3.09 12.84
C MET A 73 -4.82 -1.64 12.73
N TYR A 74 -5.24 -0.90 11.70
CA TYR A 74 -4.85 0.48 11.47
C TYR A 74 -5.35 1.41 12.57
N LYS A 75 -4.49 2.35 12.96
CA LYS A 75 -4.82 3.45 13.86
C LYS A 75 -4.22 4.74 13.33
N PRO A 76 -4.88 5.88 13.54
CA PRO A 76 -4.30 7.17 13.21
C PRO A 76 -3.04 7.42 14.06
N ASP A 77 -2.06 8.11 13.47
CA ASP A 77 -0.83 8.60 14.13
C ASP A 77 0.10 7.53 14.74
N MET A 78 0.19 6.36 14.09
CA MET A 78 1.17 5.33 14.44
C MET A 78 2.62 5.78 14.21
N GLU A 79 3.52 5.31 15.07
CA GLU A 79 4.97 5.49 14.89
C GLU A 79 5.51 4.55 13.79
N ALA A 80 6.66 4.86 13.19
CA ALA A 80 7.18 4.13 12.04
C ALA A 80 7.42 2.62 12.28
N GLU A 81 7.87 2.24 13.48
CA GLU A 81 8.02 0.82 13.87
C GLU A 81 6.67 0.14 14.06
N GLU A 82 5.72 0.81 14.71
CA GLU A 82 4.36 0.27 14.92
C GLU A 82 3.62 0.09 13.59
N LEU A 83 3.78 1.05 12.68
CA LEU A 83 3.23 0.98 11.34
C LEU A 83 3.83 -0.18 10.55
N PHE A 84 5.15 -0.38 10.65
CA PHE A 84 5.81 -1.51 10.00
C PHE A 84 5.25 -2.85 10.48
N GLU A 85 5.11 -3.03 11.80
CA GLU A 85 4.55 -4.26 12.36
C GLU A 85 3.10 -4.46 11.92
N THR A 86 2.28 -3.39 11.98
CA THR A 86 0.89 -3.42 11.55
C THR A 86 0.75 -3.85 10.08
N ILE A 87 1.54 -3.26 9.18
CA ILE A 87 1.56 -3.62 7.76
C ILE A 87 2.03 -5.05 7.57
N SER A 88 3.09 -5.45 8.29
CA SER A 88 3.67 -6.78 8.12
C SER A 88 2.66 -7.87 8.47
N GLN A 89 1.92 -7.67 9.57
CA GLN A 89 0.86 -8.58 9.96
C GLN A 89 -0.34 -8.53 9.00
N ALA A 90 -0.74 -7.33 8.55
CA ALA A 90 -1.83 -7.17 7.57
C ALA A 90 -1.52 -7.87 6.25
N LEU A 91 -0.31 -7.70 5.75
CA LEU A 91 0.15 -8.29 4.50
C LEU A 91 0.21 -9.81 4.61
N LEU A 92 0.94 -10.34 5.60
CA LEU A 92 1.12 -11.78 5.77
C LEU A 92 -0.22 -12.50 5.99
N SER A 93 -1.10 -11.95 6.83
CA SER A 93 -2.41 -12.56 7.09
C SER A 93 -3.36 -12.54 5.89
N SER A 94 -3.20 -11.56 4.99
CA SER A 94 -4.05 -11.45 3.79
C SER A 94 -3.54 -12.30 2.63
N VAL A 95 -2.21 -12.31 2.38
CA VAL A 95 -1.63 -13.12 1.30
C VAL A 95 -1.74 -14.61 1.59
N ASP A 96 -1.70 -15.04 2.85
CA ASP A 96 -1.91 -16.44 3.24
C ASP A 96 -3.32 -16.95 2.90
N ARG A 97 -4.27 -16.07 2.56
CA ARG A 97 -5.65 -16.43 2.15
C ARG A 97 -5.90 -16.34 0.65
N ASP A 98 -4.95 -15.81 -0.12
CA ASP A 98 -5.08 -15.63 -1.56
C ASP A 98 -4.14 -16.59 -2.29
N CYS A 99 -4.67 -17.32 -3.28
CA CYS A 99 -3.86 -18.26 -4.05
C CYS A 99 -3.06 -17.59 -5.18
N LEU A 100 -3.31 -16.30 -5.45
CA LEU A 100 -2.64 -15.54 -6.50
C LEU A 100 -1.55 -14.59 -5.97
N SER A 101 -1.46 -14.41 -4.65
CA SER A 101 -0.44 -13.57 -4.00
C SER A 101 0.20 -14.30 -2.82
N GLY A 102 1.49 -14.04 -2.55
CA GLY A 102 2.25 -14.79 -1.55
C GLY A 102 3.76 -14.65 -1.73
N TRP A 103 4.50 -15.64 -1.24
CA TRP A 103 5.97 -15.72 -1.31
C TRP A 103 6.70 -14.60 -0.55
N GLY A 104 6.09 -14.14 0.55
CA GLY A 104 6.61 -13.05 1.36
C GLY A 104 6.15 -11.68 0.87
N GLY A 105 6.93 -10.65 1.22
CA GLY A 105 6.57 -9.28 0.86
C GLY A 105 7.69 -8.29 1.10
N HIS A 106 7.69 -7.21 0.33
CA HIS A 106 8.59 -6.07 0.53
C HIS A 106 7.80 -4.92 1.14
N VAL A 107 8.24 -4.45 2.30
CA VAL A 107 7.61 -3.32 2.97
C VAL A 107 8.56 -2.13 2.95
N TYR A 108 8.06 -1.02 2.41
CA TYR A 108 8.79 0.24 2.37
C TYR A 108 8.12 1.24 3.32
N VAL A 109 8.91 1.77 4.25
CA VAL A 109 8.47 2.75 5.24
C VAL A 109 9.13 4.08 4.92
N ASN A 110 8.33 5.06 4.50
CA ASN A 110 8.82 6.36 4.04
C ASN A 110 8.65 7.43 5.12
N THR A 111 9.75 7.90 5.69
CA THR A 111 9.77 9.00 6.69
C THR A 111 10.65 10.16 6.22
N LYS A 112 11.97 9.96 6.14
CA LYS A 112 12.93 10.90 5.51
C LYS A 112 13.98 10.15 4.69
N GLU A 113 14.32 8.97 5.19
CA GLU A 113 15.01 7.92 4.45
C GLU A 113 14.03 6.77 4.25
N ILE A 114 14.11 6.13 3.09
CA ILE A 114 13.30 4.94 2.78
C ILE A 114 13.94 3.76 3.49
N LYS A 115 13.18 3.11 4.38
CA LYS A 115 13.58 1.85 5.00
C LYS A 115 12.83 0.71 4.32
N GLU A 116 13.58 -0.20 3.70
CA GLU A 116 13.07 -1.44 3.16
C GLU A 116 13.25 -2.57 4.18
N ARG A 117 12.21 -3.39 4.35
CA ARG A 117 12.27 -4.64 5.12
C ARG A 117 11.59 -5.74 4.31
N ILE A 118 12.30 -6.86 4.15
CA ILE A 118 11.81 -8.04 3.43
C ILE A 118 11.18 -8.99 4.44
N LEU A 119 9.92 -9.33 4.21
CA LEU A 119 9.13 -10.26 5.01
C LEU A 119 9.20 -11.65 4.40
N LYS A 120 9.53 -12.63 5.21
CA LYS A 120 9.46 -14.04 4.84
C LYS A 120 8.07 -14.57 5.16
N GLY A 121 7.28 -14.84 4.12
CA GLY A 121 5.96 -15.44 4.22
C GLY A 121 5.98 -16.93 3.89
N ARG A 122 4.79 -17.54 3.81
CA ARG A 122 4.63 -18.90 3.30
C ARG A 122 4.96 -18.96 1.80
N MET A 123 5.45 -20.11 1.36
CA MET A 123 5.90 -20.38 -0.02
C MET A 123 5.11 -21.55 -0.63
N ASP A 124 3.81 -21.62 -0.31
CA ASP A 124 2.85 -22.56 -0.88
C ASP A 124 2.12 -21.99 -2.10
#